data_AF-D1Q0J4-F1
#
_entry.id   AF-D1Q0J4-F1
#
_cell.length_a   1.000
_cell.length_b   1.000
_cell.length_c   1.000
_cell.angle_alpha   90.00
_cell.angle_beta   90.00
_cell.angle_gamma   90.00
#
_symmetry.space_group_name_H-M   'P 1'
#
loop_
_entity.id
_entity.type
_entity.pdbx_description
1 polymer ?
#
loop_
_entity_poly.entity_id
_entity_poly.type
_entity_poly.pdbx_seq_one_letter_code
_entity_poly.pdbx_strand_id
1 'polypeptide(L)'
;MYRQNIIWTVSMVDFLIDHHKKMNNTALAGHLGISLSCLRRKLHELGLRKRPVTKAMAAADTVRQLYNNHSHSEIAQFTGISTRSVSRIVKKYHLERTADEIRQIRSRSRKSIIKREKARVLFGLPQKTNIKVVGNKKRVVLKSILKSYGYLAIPGHNTLYYNEQLKRRPIRESNGQKLGLQFQPMSVYLAMPVQCPSFT
;
A
#
# COMPACT_ATOMS: atom_id res chain seq x y z
N MET A 1 10.94 -37.01 -47.42
CA MET A 1 11.22 -35.56 -47.41
C MET A 1 12.71 -35.35 -47.21
N TYR A 2 13.43 -34.86 -48.23
CA TYR A 2 14.86 -34.60 -48.15
C TYR A 2 15.15 -33.43 -47.21
N ARG A 3 16.00 -33.65 -46.19
CA ARG A 3 16.53 -32.57 -45.34
C ARG A 3 17.56 -31.80 -46.15
N GLN A 4 17.23 -30.59 -46.59
CA GLN A 4 18.23 -29.68 -47.15
C GLN A 4 19.24 -29.32 -46.06
N ASN A 5 20.51 -29.66 -46.28
CA ASN A 5 21.60 -29.21 -45.41
C ASN A 5 21.92 -27.76 -45.75
N ILE A 6 21.59 -26.86 -44.83
CA ILE A 6 21.95 -25.44 -44.92
C ILE A 6 23.45 -25.29 -44.67
N ILE A 7 24.12 -24.56 -45.56
CA ILE A 7 25.50 -24.11 -45.37
C ILE A 7 25.44 -22.81 -44.55
N TRP A 8 26.07 -22.83 -43.38
CA TRP A 8 26.10 -21.66 -42.48
C TRP A 8 27.21 -20.71 -42.90
N THR A 9 26.86 -19.53 -43.42
CA THR A 9 27.83 -18.47 -43.70
C THR A 9 28.18 -17.71 -42.42
N VAL A 10 29.35 -17.04 -42.41
CA VAL A 10 29.80 -16.20 -41.31
C VAL A 10 28.77 -15.11 -41.00
N SER A 11 28.22 -14.46 -42.03
CA SER A 11 27.18 -13.43 -41.88
C SER A 11 25.91 -13.93 -41.19
N MET A 12 25.48 -15.17 -41.46
CA MET A 12 24.31 -15.76 -40.80
C MET A 12 24.59 -16.05 -39.32
N VAL A 13 25.82 -16.46 -38.98
CA VAL A 13 26.22 -16.73 -37.60
C VAL A 13 26.34 -15.43 -36.82
N ASP A 14 26.98 -14.40 -37.38
CA ASP A 14 27.09 -13.08 -36.75
C ASP A 14 25.72 -12.46 -36.49
N PHE A 15 24.83 -12.55 -37.48
CA PHE A 15 23.43 -12.11 -37.32
C PHE A 15 22.73 -12.82 -36.15
N LEU A 16 22.93 -14.14 -36.01
CA LEU A 16 22.36 -14.90 -34.88
C LEU A 16 22.93 -14.43 -33.54
N ILE A 17 24.24 -14.22 -33.44
CA ILE A 17 24.89 -13.76 -32.21
C ILE A 17 24.29 -12.41 -31.77
N ASP A 18 24.18 -11.47 -32.71
CA ASP A 18 23.69 -10.11 -32.44
C ASP A 18 22.19 -10.05 -32.10
N HIS A 19 21.38 -10.86 -32.78
CA HIS A 19 19.92 -10.73 -32.74
C HIS A 19 19.22 -11.78 -31.86
N HIS A 20 19.91 -12.82 -31.38
CA HIS A 20 19.25 -13.90 -30.63
C HIS A 20 18.53 -13.42 -29.37
N LYS A 21 19.04 -12.41 -28.65
CA LYS A 21 18.40 -11.90 -27.41
C LYS A 21 17.16 -11.04 -27.68
N LYS A 22 17.09 -10.39 -28.85
CA LYS A 22 16.07 -9.39 -29.19
C LYS A 22 14.88 -9.98 -29.94
N MET A 23 15.13 -10.89 -30.89
CA MET A 23 14.07 -11.48 -31.73
C MET A 23 13.62 -12.85 -31.22
N ASN A 24 12.38 -13.24 -31.52
CA ASN A 24 11.89 -14.60 -31.25
C ASN A 24 12.50 -15.60 -32.26
N ASN A 25 12.52 -16.90 -31.90
CA ASN A 25 13.14 -17.91 -32.76
C ASN A 25 12.38 -18.10 -34.08
N THR A 26 11.08 -17.80 -34.12
CA THR A 26 10.26 -17.86 -35.33
C THR A 26 10.64 -16.76 -36.32
N ALA A 27 10.81 -15.52 -35.87
CA ALA A 27 11.24 -14.43 -36.75
C ALA A 27 12.70 -14.58 -37.20
N LEU A 28 13.60 -15.08 -36.33
CA LEU A 28 14.97 -15.41 -36.74
C LEU A 28 15.00 -16.47 -37.84
N ALA A 29 14.19 -17.52 -37.71
CA ALA A 29 14.09 -18.57 -38.71
C ALA A 29 13.52 -18.03 -40.04
N GLY A 30 12.49 -17.18 -39.96
CA GLY A 30 11.90 -16.52 -41.12
C GLY A 30 12.88 -15.59 -41.84
N HIS A 31 13.63 -14.76 -41.10
CA HIS A 31 14.61 -13.84 -41.67
C HIS A 31 15.76 -14.57 -42.38
N LEU A 32 16.19 -15.71 -41.86
CA LEU A 32 17.25 -16.53 -42.45
C LEU A 32 16.72 -17.51 -43.52
N GLY A 33 15.40 -17.59 -43.72
CA GLY A 33 14.79 -18.53 -44.67
C GLY A 33 14.99 -20.00 -44.32
N ILE A 34 15.21 -20.32 -43.04
CA ILE A 34 15.54 -21.67 -42.56
C ILE A 34 14.43 -22.27 -41.70
N SER A 35 14.40 -23.60 -41.60
CA SER A 35 13.50 -24.26 -40.67
C SER A 35 13.88 -23.97 -39.21
N LEU A 36 12.85 -23.86 -38.35
CA LEU A 36 13.01 -23.63 -36.91
C LEU A 36 13.91 -24.71 -36.24
N SER A 37 13.82 -25.95 -36.72
CA SER A 37 14.63 -27.07 -36.25
C SER A 37 16.11 -26.89 -36.59
N CYS A 38 16.43 -26.41 -37.79
CA CYS A 38 17.81 -26.14 -38.19
C CYS A 38 18.39 -24.97 -37.39
N LEU A 39 17.60 -23.90 -37.19
CA LEU A 39 17.98 -22.79 -36.32
C LEU A 39 18.26 -23.27 -34.89
N ARG A 40 17.37 -24.07 -34.29
CA ARG A 40 17.54 -24.58 -32.92
C ARG A 40 18.81 -25.44 -32.77
N ARG A 41 19.12 -26.26 -33.78
CA ARG A 41 20.35 -27.04 -33.81
C ARG A 41 21.58 -26.13 -33.85
N LYS A 42 21.56 -25.09 -34.69
CA LYS A 42 22.70 -24.16 -34.75
C LYS A 42 22.86 -23.32 -33.49
N LEU A 43 21.78 -22.81 -32.92
CA LEU A 43 21.81 -22.12 -31.63
C LEU A 43 22.31 -23.03 -30.51
N HIS A 44 22.09 -24.35 -30.60
CA HIS A 44 22.67 -25.29 -29.67
C HIS A 44 24.19 -25.43 -29.85
N GLU A 45 24.66 -25.59 -31.08
CA GLU A 45 26.11 -25.63 -31.40
C GLU A 45 26.83 -24.35 -30.92
N LEU A 46 26.20 -23.19 -31.05
CA LEU A 46 26.72 -21.89 -30.61
C LEU A 46 26.55 -21.62 -29.10
N GLY A 47 25.92 -22.53 -28.35
CA GLY A 47 25.62 -22.31 -26.92
C GLY A 47 24.54 -21.26 -26.63
N LEU A 48 23.85 -20.74 -27.65
CA LEU A 48 22.84 -19.66 -27.58
C LEU A 48 21.41 -20.19 -27.29
N ARG A 49 21.28 -21.20 -26.41
CA ARG A 49 19.99 -21.80 -26.10
C ARG A 49 19.10 -20.84 -25.31
N LYS A 50 17.91 -20.53 -25.85
CA LYS A 50 16.85 -19.86 -25.09
C LYS A 50 16.21 -20.81 -24.10
N ARG A 51 16.12 -20.39 -22.84
CA ARG A 51 15.37 -21.13 -21.81
C ARG A 51 13.87 -20.91 -22.04
N PRO A 52 13.04 -21.95 -21.92
CA PRO A 52 11.59 -21.77 -21.99
C PRO A 52 11.14 -20.87 -20.84
N VAL A 53 10.32 -19.86 -21.14
CA VAL A 53 9.71 -19.01 -20.11
C VAL A 53 8.70 -19.87 -19.36
N THR A 54 8.98 -20.16 -18.09
CA THR A 54 8.04 -20.88 -17.23
C THR A 54 7.01 -19.91 -16.66
N LYS A 55 5.83 -20.43 -16.27
CA LYS A 55 4.81 -19.64 -15.57
C LYS A 55 5.37 -18.93 -14.32
N ALA A 56 6.30 -19.58 -13.62
CA ALA A 56 6.98 -19.03 -12.45
C ALA A 56 7.89 -17.85 -12.79
N MET A 57 8.56 -17.87 -13.95
CA MET A 57 9.39 -16.74 -14.41
C MET A 57 8.52 -15.54 -14.78
N ALA A 58 7.45 -15.77 -15.56
CA ALA A 58 6.52 -14.70 -15.91
C ALA A 58 5.89 -14.06 -14.66
N ALA A 59 5.50 -14.88 -13.68
CA ALA A 59 5.02 -14.40 -12.38
C ALA A 59 6.07 -13.56 -11.60
N ALA A 60 7.34 -13.96 -11.65
CA ALA A 60 8.39 -13.19 -11.00
C ALA A 60 8.60 -11.82 -11.66
N ASP A 61 8.54 -11.77 -13.00
CA ASP A 61 8.74 -10.54 -13.75
C ASP A 61 7.58 -9.55 -13.56
N THR A 62 6.33 -10.03 -13.51
CA THR A 62 5.18 -9.17 -13.18
C THR A 62 5.26 -8.63 -11.75
N VAL A 63 5.68 -9.45 -10.78
CA VAL A 63 5.89 -8.99 -9.40
C VAL A 63 6.97 -7.90 -9.34
N ARG A 64 8.09 -8.07 -10.06
CA ARG A 64 9.17 -7.07 -10.13
C ARG A 64 8.67 -5.73 -10.68
N GLN A 65 7.88 -5.75 -11.75
CA GLN A 65 7.32 -4.54 -12.36
C GLN A 65 6.38 -3.78 -11.41
N LEU A 66 5.62 -4.49 -10.59
CA LEU A 66 4.62 -3.89 -9.71
C LEU A 66 5.16 -3.54 -8.30
N TYR A 67 6.30 -4.10 -7.90
CA TYR A 67 6.75 -4.13 -6.51
C TYR A 67 6.92 -2.75 -5.87
N ASN A 68 7.49 -1.80 -6.62
CA ASN A 68 7.80 -0.45 -6.13
C ASN A 68 6.53 0.37 -5.88
N ASN A 69 5.49 0.11 -6.67
CA ASN A 69 4.27 0.91 -6.68
C ASN A 69 3.10 0.26 -5.95
N HIS A 70 3.20 -0.99 -5.51
CA HIS A 70 2.08 -1.73 -4.94
C HIS A 70 2.48 -2.55 -3.70
N SER A 71 1.54 -2.68 -2.77
CA SER A 71 1.66 -3.58 -1.63
C SER A 71 1.54 -5.04 -2.06
N HIS A 72 2.00 -5.98 -1.23
CA HIS A 72 1.90 -7.42 -1.54
C HIS A 72 0.45 -7.88 -1.77
N SER A 73 -0.51 -7.32 -1.03
CA SER A 73 -1.93 -7.63 -1.18
C SER A 73 -2.50 -7.14 -2.50
N GLU A 74 -2.11 -5.94 -2.95
CA GLU A 74 -2.52 -5.40 -4.25
C GLU A 74 -1.90 -6.21 -5.40
N ILE A 75 -0.61 -6.56 -5.30
CA ILE A 75 0.07 -7.39 -6.31
C ILE A 75 -0.60 -8.76 -6.41
N ALA A 76 -0.94 -9.36 -5.27
CA ALA A 76 -1.66 -10.63 -5.23
C ALA A 76 -3.02 -10.53 -5.95
N GLN A 77 -3.75 -9.42 -5.74
CA GLN A 77 -5.03 -9.18 -6.41
C GLN A 77 -4.87 -8.99 -7.92
N PHE A 78 -3.85 -8.26 -8.39
CA PHE A 78 -3.62 -8.03 -9.81
C PHE A 78 -3.11 -9.26 -10.56
N THR A 79 -2.32 -10.10 -9.90
CA THR A 79 -1.68 -11.27 -10.53
C THR A 79 -2.44 -12.57 -10.31
N GLY A 80 -3.41 -12.60 -9.40
CA GLY A 80 -4.10 -13.83 -8.98
C GLY A 80 -3.23 -14.80 -8.17
N ILE A 81 -2.04 -14.37 -7.75
CA ILE A 81 -1.08 -15.17 -7.00
C ILE A 81 -1.24 -14.89 -5.50
N SER A 82 -1.02 -15.88 -4.63
CA SER A 82 -1.10 -15.66 -3.17
C SER A 82 -0.08 -14.64 -2.68
N THR A 83 -0.43 -13.86 -1.65
CA THR A 83 0.47 -12.91 -0.97
C THR A 83 1.75 -13.58 -0.45
N ARG A 84 1.65 -14.84 -0.01
CA ARG A 84 2.78 -15.65 0.43
C ARG A 84 3.76 -15.93 -0.72
N SER A 85 3.25 -16.24 -1.90
CA SER A 85 4.06 -16.43 -3.11
C SER A 85 4.74 -15.14 -3.55
N VAL A 86 4.03 -14.00 -3.51
CA VAL A 86 4.63 -12.68 -3.76
C VAL A 86 5.79 -12.43 -2.79
N SER A 87 5.60 -12.66 -1.49
CA SER A 87 6.66 -12.50 -0.48
C SER A 87 7.88 -13.40 -0.75
N ARG A 88 7.68 -14.65 -1.18
CA ARG A 88 8.78 -15.54 -1.56
C ARG A 88 9.55 -15.04 -2.78
N ILE A 89 8.86 -14.52 -3.79
CA ILE A 89 9.48 -13.95 -4.98
C ILE A 89 10.33 -12.73 -4.59
N VAL A 90 9.77 -11.82 -3.79
CA VAL A 90 10.47 -10.64 -3.28
C VAL A 90 11.75 -11.02 -2.56
N LYS A 91 11.70 -12.02 -1.66
CA LYS A 91 12.89 -12.53 -0.97
C LYS A 91 13.90 -13.18 -1.92
N LYS A 92 13.44 -14.03 -2.83
CA LYS A 92 14.29 -14.76 -3.79
C LYS A 92 15.07 -13.82 -4.71
N TYR A 93 14.49 -12.67 -5.06
CA TYR A 93 15.10 -11.70 -5.96
C TYR A 93 15.62 -10.45 -5.24
N HIS A 94 15.68 -10.46 -3.91
CA HIS A 94 16.18 -9.36 -3.08
C HIS A 94 15.57 -8.01 -3.47
N LEU A 95 14.25 -7.97 -3.68
CA LEU A 95 13.57 -6.74 -4.06
C LEU A 95 13.40 -5.84 -2.84
N GLU A 96 14.02 -4.67 -2.90
CA GLU A 96 13.97 -3.66 -1.85
C GLU A 96 13.15 -2.46 -2.29
N ARG A 97 12.52 -1.79 -1.32
CA ARG A 97 11.79 -0.55 -1.55
C ARG A 97 12.54 0.60 -0.92
N THR A 98 12.50 1.75 -1.57
CA THR A 98 12.95 3.00 -0.96
C THR A 98 11.97 3.45 0.14
N ALA A 99 12.44 4.31 1.06
CA ALA A 99 11.59 4.87 2.11
C ALA A 99 10.39 5.63 1.53
N ASP A 100 10.57 6.31 0.39
CA ASP A 100 9.51 7.06 -0.28
C ASP A 100 8.46 6.15 -0.91
N GLU A 101 8.85 5.06 -1.56
CA GLU A 101 7.93 4.05 -2.09
C GLU A 101 7.07 3.45 -0.97
N ILE A 102 7.70 3.08 0.16
CA ILE A 102 6.99 2.57 1.35
C ILE A 102 5.99 3.62 1.86
N ARG A 103 6.41 4.89 1.96
CA ARG A 103 5.56 6.00 2.40
C ARG A 103 4.36 6.20 1.47
N GLN A 104 4.56 6.16 0.16
CA GLN A 104 3.51 6.32 -0.83
C GLN A 104 2.49 5.18 -0.78
N ILE A 105 2.96 3.93 -0.69
CA ILE A 105 2.08 2.75 -0.53
C ILE A 105 1.27 2.87 0.77
N ARG A 106 1.93 3.17 1.90
CA ARG A 106 1.28 3.31 3.21
C ARG A 106 0.23 4.42 3.21
N SER A 107 0.56 5.56 2.61
CA SER A 107 -0.34 6.71 2.47
C SER A 107 -1.59 6.34 1.67
N ARG A 108 -1.44 5.70 0.51
CA ARG A 108 -2.57 5.25 -0.32
C ARG A 108 -3.46 4.24 0.40
N SER A 109 -2.86 3.23 1.02
CA SER A 109 -3.59 2.23 1.81
C SER A 109 -4.37 2.88 2.96
N ARG A 110 -3.74 3.80 3.71
CA ARG A 110 -4.39 4.55 4.77
C ARG A 110 -5.55 5.41 4.26
N LYS A 111 -5.38 6.11 3.13
CA LYS A 111 -6.46 6.90 2.50
C LYS A 111 -7.66 6.00 2.12
N SER A 112 -7.41 4.82 1.55
CA SER A 112 -8.44 3.83 1.22
C SER A 112 -9.19 3.34 2.47
N ILE A 113 -8.47 3.01 3.54
CA ILE A 113 -9.07 2.60 4.83
C ILE A 113 -9.96 3.72 5.38
N ILE A 114 -9.45 4.95 5.47
CA ILE A 114 -10.21 6.11 5.96
C ILE A 114 -11.45 6.36 5.09
N LYS A 115 -11.35 6.26 3.77
CA LYS A 115 -12.49 6.43 2.84
C LYS A 115 -13.59 5.40 3.12
N ARG A 116 -13.21 4.12 3.28
CA ARG A 116 -14.16 3.04 3.60
C ARG A 116 -14.79 3.23 4.98
N GLU A 117 -14.01 3.64 5.97
CA GLU A 117 -14.49 3.87 7.33
C GLU A 117 -15.44 5.10 7.40
N LYS A 118 -15.15 6.16 6.64
CA LYS A 118 -16.07 7.31 6.48
C LYS A 118 -17.39 6.91 5.85
N ALA A 119 -17.35 6.06 4.81
CA ALA A 119 -18.55 5.55 4.18
C ALA A 119 -19.42 4.75 5.18
N ARG A 120 -18.81 3.93 6.04
CA ARG A 120 -19.55 3.21 7.10
C ARG A 120 -20.34 4.15 7.99
N VAL A 121 -19.72 5.23 8.46
CA VAL A 121 -20.41 6.23 9.28
C VAL A 121 -21.53 6.92 8.52
N LEU A 122 -21.33 7.26 7.25
CA LEU A 122 -22.37 7.86 6.42
C LEU A 122 -23.59 6.94 6.27
N PHE A 123 -23.37 5.64 6.10
CA PHE A 123 -24.42 4.64 5.97
C PHE A 123 -24.93 4.07 7.31
N GLY A 124 -24.50 4.62 8.45
CA GLY A 124 -24.91 4.13 9.79
C GLY A 124 -24.43 2.72 10.14
N LEU A 125 -23.43 2.19 9.41
CA LEU A 125 -22.87 0.86 9.66
C LEU A 125 -21.87 0.89 10.82
N PRO A 126 -21.75 -0.21 11.59
CA PRO A 126 -20.73 -0.30 12.64
C PRO A 126 -19.33 -0.16 12.05
N GLN A 127 -18.48 0.57 12.77
CA GLN A 127 -17.08 0.76 12.39
C GLN A 127 -16.35 -0.57 12.43
N LYS A 128 -15.43 -0.79 11.47
CA LYS A 128 -14.56 -1.98 11.45
C LYS A 128 -13.21 -1.71 12.09
N THR A 129 -12.79 -0.45 12.07
CA THR A 129 -11.54 -0.01 12.67
C THR A 129 -11.82 1.06 13.71
N ASN A 130 -10.96 1.19 14.72
CA ASN A 130 -11.06 2.27 15.71
C ASN A 130 -10.54 3.62 15.18
N ILE A 131 -10.55 3.82 13.86
CA ILE A 131 -10.06 5.05 13.23
C ILE A 131 -11.13 6.12 13.37
N LYS A 132 -10.78 7.21 14.05
CA LYS A 132 -11.62 8.40 14.12
C LYS A 132 -11.81 9.02 12.74
N VAL A 133 -13.00 8.87 12.16
CA VAL A 133 -13.34 9.36 10.82
C VAL A 133 -14.11 10.68 10.80
N VAL A 134 -14.87 10.95 11.86
CA VAL A 134 -15.64 12.18 12.02
C VAL A 134 -15.11 12.95 13.22
N GLY A 135 -14.83 14.23 13.00
CA GLY A 135 -14.48 15.17 14.06
C GLY A 135 -15.50 16.30 14.06
N ASN A 136 -16.01 16.66 15.23
CA ASN A 136 -16.80 17.88 15.37
C ASN A 136 -15.83 19.08 15.50
N LYS A 137 -15.50 19.73 14.37
CA LYS A 137 -14.55 20.87 14.32
C LYS A 137 -14.97 22.00 15.26
N LYS A 138 -16.27 22.36 15.26
CA LYS A 138 -16.83 23.39 16.15
C LYS A 138 -16.57 23.05 17.61
N ARG A 139 -16.77 21.78 18.00
CA ARG A 139 -16.48 21.29 19.35
C ARG A 139 -15.00 21.40 19.70
N VAL A 140 -14.11 20.98 18.81
CA VAL A 140 -12.65 21.02 19.04
C VAL A 140 -12.16 22.46 19.20
N VAL A 141 -12.58 23.36 18.31
CA VAL A 141 -12.24 24.79 18.38
C VAL A 141 -12.76 25.40 19.68
N LEU A 142 -14.01 25.10 20.05
CA LEU A 142 -14.59 25.61 21.29
C LEU A 142 -13.85 25.10 22.54
N LYS A 143 -13.44 23.81 22.58
CA LYS A 143 -12.58 23.29 23.66
C LYS A 143 -11.27 24.06 23.76
N SER A 144 -10.64 24.38 22.63
CA SER A 144 -9.39 25.15 22.57
C SER A 144 -9.58 26.56 23.14
N ILE A 145 -10.66 27.24 22.77
CA ILE A 145 -10.96 28.59 23.28
C ILE A 145 -11.33 28.58 24.76
N LEU A 146 -12.09 27.58 25.21
CA LEU A 146 -12.40 27.45 26.64
C LEU A 146 -11.13 27.16 27.45
N LYS A 147 -10.20 26.37 26.91
CA LYS A 147 -8.89 26.16 27.53
C LYS A 147 -8.11 27.47 27.69
N SER A 148 -8.10 28.36 26.68
CA SER A 148 -7.44 29.66 26.81
C SER A 148 -8.08 30.59 27.84
N TYR A 149 -9.35 30.35 28.18
CA TYR A 149 -10.04 31.06 29.26
C TYR A 149 -9.84 30.44 30.64
N GLY A 150 -9.02 29.39 30.80
CA GLY A 150 -8.71 28.78 32.09
C GLY A 150 -9.54 27.54 32.45
N TYR A 151 -10.34 27.01 31.53
CA TYR A 151 -11.01 25.71 31.74
C TYR A 151 -10.01 24.56 31.57
N LEU A 152 -10.10 23.54 32.42
CA LEU A 152 -9.30 22.33 32.33
C LEU A 152 -10.01 21.30 31.44
N ALA A 153 -9.35 20.88 30.36
CA ALA A 153 -9.89 19.93 29.39
C ALA A 153 -9.04 18.66 29.34
N ILE A 154 -9.60 17.54 29.76
CA ILE A 154 -8.93 16.23 29.73
C ILE A 154 -8.96 15.67 28.29
N PRO A 155 -7.86 15.11 27.77
CA PRO A 155 -7.86 14.38 26.51
C PRO A 155 -8.87 13.22 26.52
N GLY A 156 -9.56 12.97 25.41
CA GLY A 156 -10.52 11.87 25.30
C GLY A 156 -11.91 12.13 25.89
N HIS A 157 -12.03 12.97 26.92
CA HIS A 157 -13.32 13.30 27.55
C HIS A 157 -13.96 14.56 26.94
N ASN A 158 -15.29 14.64 26.98
CA ASN A 158 -16.04 15.84 26.56
C ASN A 158 -16.41 16.76 27.74
N THR A 159 -15.93 16.43 28.94
CA THR A 159 -16.12 17.23 30.16
C THR A 159 -14.98 18.24 30.31
N LEU A 160 -15.34 19.48 30.60
CA LEU A 160 -14.42 20.55 30.96
C LEU A 160 -14.68 20.95 32.40
N TYR A 161 -13.60 21.24 33.12
CA TYR A 161 -13.65 21.63 34.52
C TYR A 161 -13.32 23.11 34.67
N TYR A 162 -14.00 23.78 35.60
CA TYR A 162 -13.73 25.16 35.96
C TYR A 162 -13.42 25.26 37.45
N ASN A 163 -12.50 26.15 37.80
CA ASN A 163 -12.28 26.54 39.18
C ASN A 163 -13.42 27.48 39.62
N GLU A 164 -13.78 27.49 40.90
CA GLU A 164 -14.81 28.38 41.48
C GLU A 164 -14.42 29.86 41.32
N GLN A 165 -13.12 30.15 41.34
CA GLN A 165 -12.56 31.49 41.14
C GLN A 165 -12.58 31.93 39.67
N LEU A 166 -12.86 31.01 38.73
CA LEU A 166 -12.85 31.30 37.31
C LEU A 166 -14.10 32.08 36.89
N LYS A 167 -13.92 33.19 36.16
CA LYS A 167 -15.05 33.90 35.53
C LYS A 167 -15.67 33.04 34.43
N ARG A 168 -16.77 32.38 34.76
CA ARG A 168 -17.55 31.53 33.85
C ARG A 168 -18.07 32.27 32.62
N ARG A 169 -18.31 31.52 31.54
CA ARG A 169 -18.67 32.07 30.22
C ARG A 169 -19.96 31.41 29.73
N PRO A 170 -21.13 31.78 30.28
CA PRO A 170 -22.39 31.03 30.11
C PRO A 170 -22.82 30.88 28.64
N ILE A 171 -22.61 31.90 27.80
CA ILE A 171 -22.93 31.83 26.37
C ILE A 171 -22.10 30.74 25.68
N ARG A 172 -20.80 30.67 25.97
CA ARG A 172 -19.89 29.66 25.38
C ARG A 172 -20.15 28.27 25.96
N GLU A 173 -20.50 28.19 27.24
CA GLU A 173 -20.90 26.94 27.89
C GLU A 173 -22.18 26.38 27.26
N SER A 174 -23.21 27.20 27.05
CA SER A 174 -24.45 26.81 26.37
C SER A 174 -24.18 26.33 24.93
N ASN A 175 -23.34 27.06 24.17
CA ASN A 175 -22.90 26.63 22.86
C ASN A 175 -22.13 25.31 22.90
N GLY A 176 -21.36 25.07 23.98
CA GLY A 176 -20.65 23.83 24.23
C GLY A 176 -21.58 22.66 24.51
N GLN A 177 -22.60 22.86 25.33
CA GLN A 177 -23.62 21.84 25.64
C GLN A 177 -24.34 21.38 24.37
N LYS A 178 -24.70 22.30 23.46
CA LYS A 178 -25.27 21.97 22.14
C LYS A 178 -24.35 21.09 21.28
N LEU A 179 -23.03 21.12 21.53
CA LEU A 179 -22.02 20.30 20.86
C LEU A 179 -21.67 19.03 21.65
N GLY A 180 -22.38 18.75 22.76
CA GLY A 180 -22.14 17.60 23.63
C GLY A 180 -20.93 17.77 24.56
N LEU A 181 -20.58 19.00 24.93
CA LEU A 181 -19.63 19.27 26.03
C LEU A 181 -20.36 19.34 27.37
N GLN A 182 -19.69 18.87 28.41
CA GLN A 182 -20.18 18.96 29.79
C GLN A 182 -19.27 19.90 30.59
N PHE A 183 -19.83 20.59 31.58
CA PHE A 183 -19.11 21.55 32.42
C PHE A 183 -19.33 21.19 33.88
N GLN A 184 -18.25 20.99 34.62
CA GLN A 184 -18.30 20.59 36.02
C GLN A 184 -17.31 21.43 36.85
N PRO A 185 -17.57 21.66 38.14
CA PRO A 185 -16.61 22.31 39.00
C PRO A 185 -15.39 21.40 39.22
N MET A 186 -14.24 22.00 39.50
CA MET A 186 -12.98 21.28 39.71
C MET A 186 -13.05 20.30 40.89
N SER A 187 -13.89 20.56 41.89
CA SER A 187 -14.16 19.66 43.02
C SER A 187 -14.60 18.27 42.58
N VAL A 188 -15.43 18.18 41.53
CA VAL A 188 -15.90 16.90 40.99
C VAL A 188 -14.74 16.11 40.40
N TYR A 189 -13.80 16.77 39.71
CA TYR A 189 -12.61 16.12 39.16
C TYR A 189 -11.72 15.55 40.27
N LEU A 190 -11.49 16.30 41.34
CA LEU A 190 -10.66 15.88 42.48
C LEU A 190 -11.30 14.72 43.26
N ALA A 191 -12.62 14.65 43.29
CA ALA A 191 -13.36 13.55 43.90
C ALA A 191 -13.44 12.30 43.01
N MET A 192 -12.99 12.36 41.75
CA MET A 192 -12.97 11.17 40.90
C MET A 192 -11.91 10.20 41.42
N PRO A 193 -12.25 8.92 41.63
CA PRO A 193 -11.24 7.91 41.92
C PRO A 193 -10.25 7.89 40.76
N VAL A 194 -8.96 8.00 41.08
CA VAL A 194 -7.88 7.91 40.11
C VAL A 194 -8.01 6.55 39.42
N GLN A 195 -8.53 6.54 38.20
CA GLN A 195 -8.45 5.37 37.34
C GLN A 195 -7.00 5.26 36.91
N CYS A 196 -6.19 4.57 37.71
CA CYS A 196 -4.89 4.09 37.28
C CYS A 196 -5.14 3.27 36.01
N PRO A 197 -4.60 3.67 34.85
CA PRO A 197 -4.64 2.79 33.70
C PRO A 197 -3.78 1.59 34.06
N SER A 198 -4.41 0.45 34.25
CA SER A 198 -3.72 -0.84 34.27
C SER A 198 -3.12 -1.02 32.87
N PHE A 199 -1.85 -0.63 32.72
CA PHE A 199 -1.04 -0.99 31.57
C PHE A 199 -0.76 -2.49 31.66
N THR A 200 -1.62 -3.28 31.05
CA THR A 200 -1.36 -4.68 30.68
C THR A 200 -1.12 -4.76 29.19
#